data_AF-A0AAP8ME47-F1
#
_entry.id   AF-A0AAP8ME47-F1
#
_cell.length_a   1.000
_cell.length_b   1.000
_cell.length_c   1.000
_cell.angle_alpha   90.00
_cell.angle_beta   90.00
_cell.angle_gamma   90.00
#
_symmetry.space_group_name_H-M   'P 1'
#
loop_
_entity.id
_entity.type
_entity.pdbx_description
1 polymer ?
#
loop_
_entity_poly.entity_id
_entity_poly.type
_entity_poly.pdbx_seq_one_letter_code
_entity_poly.pdbx_strand_id
1 'polypeptide(L)'
;MVGALSLAVDSNGFTAQLNSNKLVNNARLSVAILGFGLETPVRAGENRGEQLEHEFVVLGFVSYQGNGRWQGTLPEAPLREEATRLGIAAWVSGSDAQRPLQAAGGWLN
;
A
#
# COMPACT_ATOMS: atom_id res chain seq x y z
N MET A 1 -6.21 18.38 15.02
CA MET A 1 -6.49 18.13 13.60
C MET A 1 -5.26 17.49 12.98
N VAL A 2 -5.33 16.22 12.61
CA VAL A 2 -4.28 15.57 11.82
C VAL A 2 -4.64 15.81 10.36
N GLY A 3 -3.71 16.36 9.58
CA GLY A 3 -3.93 16.67 8.17
C GLY A 3 -4.20 15.40 7.36
N ALA A 4 -5.17 15.39 6.45
CA ALA A 4 -5.47 14.21 5.64
C ALA A 4 -4.36 13.95 4.59
N LEU A 5 -3.86 12.72 4.51
CA LEU A 5 -3.07 12.27 3.35
C LEU A 5 -4.02 12.07 2.16
N SER A 6 -3.77 12.80 1.07
CA SER A 6 -4.47 12.59 -0.20
C SER A 6 -3.59 11.77 -1.14
N LEU A 7 -4.18 10.75 -1.75
CA LEU A 7 -3.54 9.90 -2.74
C LEU A 7 -4.38 9.92 -4.02
N ALA A 8 -3.76 10.24 -5.14
CA ALA A 8 -4.35 10.09 -6.47
C ALA A 8 -3.50 9.10 -7.27
N VAL A 9 -4.19 8.19 -7.96
CA VAL A 9 -3.58 7.07 -8.70
C VAL A 9 -4.16 7.09 -10.11
N ASP A 10 -3.30 6.89 -11.10
CA ASP A 10 -3.68 6.73 -12.50
C ASP A 10 -2.90 5.55 -13.13
N SER A 11 -3.03 5.38 -14.44
CA SER A 11 -2.36 4.29 -15.18
C SER A 11 -0.84 4.37 -15.18
N ASN A 12 -0.26 5.56 -14.90
CA ASN A 12 1.17 5.85 -15.05
C ASN A 12 1.88 5.99 -13.70
N GLY A 13 1.14 6.13 -12.59
CA GLY A 13 1.73 6.22 -11.27
C GLY A 13 0.79 6.79 -10.20
N PHE A 14 1.37 7.52 -9.26
CA PHE A 14 0.64 8.15 -8.18
C PHE A 14 1.18 9.54 -7.86
N THR A 15 0.32 10.37 -7.27
CA THR A 15 0.70 11.57 -6.53
C THR A 15 0.14 11.48 -5.12
N ALA A 16 0.91 11.94 -4.14
CA ALA A 16 0.49 11.96 -2.74
C ALA A 16 0.86 13.28 -2.07
N GLN A 17 -0.06 13.79 -1.25
CA GLN A 17 0.14 15.03 -0.51
C GLN A 17 -0.36 14.91 0.91
N LEU A 18 0.50 15.26 1.86
CA LEU A 18 0.15 15.39 3.26
C LEU A 18 -0.40 16.80 3.51
N ASN A 19 -1.71 16.92 3.74
CA ASN A 19 -2.36 18.22 3.98
C ASN A 19 -2.28 18.61 5.46
N SER A 20 -1.07 18.86 5.96
CA SER A 20 -0.80 19.20 7.36
C SER A 20 -0.30 20.64 7.50
N ASN A 21 -0.79 21.36 8.51
CA ASN A 21 -0.27 22.68 8.91
C ASN A 21 1.09 22.57 9.63
N LYS A 22 1.52 21.35 9.98
CA LYS A 22 2.82 21.07 10.59
C LYS A 22 3.81 20.67 9.51
N LEU A 23 4.92 21.38 9.42
CA LEU A 23 6.04 21.00 8.55
C LEU A 23 6.54 19.60 8.93
N VAL A 24 6.61 18.72 7.93
CA VAL A 24 7.17 17.37 8.07
C VAL A 24 8.38 17.29 7.16
N ASN A 25 9.56 17.30 7.77
CA ASN A 25 10.83 17.17 7.05
C ASN A 25 11.31 15.72 7.13
N ASN A 26 11.91 15.23 6.05
CA ASN A 26 12.47 13.87 5.96
C ASN A 26 11.44 12.78 6.28
N ALA A 27 10.18 12.99 5.88
CA ALA A 27 9.16 11.96 5.97
C ALA A 27 9.37 10.89 4.91
N ARG A 28 8.92 9.68 5.23
CA ARG A 28 8.85 8.57 4.27
C ARG A 28 7.40 8.35 3.89
N LEU A 29 7.10 8.41 2.59
CA LEU A 29 5.88 7.83 2.05
C LEU A 29 6.16 6.37 1.68
N SER A 30 5.34 5.47 2.17
CA SER A 30 5.31 4.06 1.77
C SER A 30 4.04 3.81 0.97
N VAL A 31 4.16 3.08 -0.14
CA VAL A 31 3.05 2.73 -1.03
C VAL A 31 3.08 1.22 -1.30
N ALA A 32 1.96 0.54 -1.07
CA ALA A 32 1.79 -0.89 -1.25
C ALA A 32 0.61 -1.19 -2.16
N ILE A 33 0.81 -2.10 -3.12
CA ILE A 33 -0.27 -2.74 -3.87
C ILE A 33 -0.71 -3.96 -3.08
N LEU A 34 -2.02 -4.06 -2.84
CA LEU A 34 -2.64 -5.11 -2.05
C LEU A 34 -3.45 -6.04 -2.95
N GLY A 35 -3.34 -7.34 -2.72
CA GLY A 35 -4.13 -8.39 -3.32
C GLY A 35 -5.17 -8.95 -2.34
N PHE A 36 -6.35 -9.24 -2.87
CA PHE A 36 -7.50 -9.79 -2.15
C PHE A 36 -8.04 -11.00 -2.90
N GLY A 37 -8.55 -11.99 -2.17
CA GLY A 37 -9.05 -13.25 -2.69
C GLY A 37 -7.95 -14.10 -3.35
N LEU A 38 -6.73 -14.11 -2.79
CA LEU A 38 -5.69 -15.03 -3.25
C LEU A 38 -5.90 -16.40 -2.61
N GLU A 39 -5.89 -17.44 -3.42
CA GLU A 39 -6.13 -18.80 -2.96
C GLU A 39 -4.86 -19.67 -3.03
N THR A 40 -4.49 -20.29 -1.91
CA THR A 40 -3.36 -21.24 -1.85
C THR A 40 -3.84 -22.64 -1.47
N PRO A 41 -3.63 -23.67 -2.33
CA PRO A 41 -4.06 -25.03 -2.00
C PRO A 41 -3.08 -25.68 -1.03
N VAL A 42 -3.59 -26.26 0.06
CA VAL A 42 -2.76 -26.98 1.03
C VAL A 42 -2.52 -28.41 0.55
N ARG A 43 -1.30 -28.67 0.05
CA ARG A 43 -0.95 -29.94 -0.62
C ARG A 43 -0.63 -31.08 0.35
N ALA A 44 -0.25 -30.79 1.59
CA ALA A 44 0.17 -31.79 2.58
C ALA A 44 0.01 -31.28 4.03
N GLY A 45 0.02 -32.20 5.00
CA GLY A 45 -0.15 -31.90 6.43
C GLY A 45 -1.57 -32.13 6.94
N GLU A 46 -1.83 -31.70 8.17
CA GLU A 46 -3.14 -31.86 8.84
C GLU A 46 -4.28 -31.20 8.06
N ASN A 47 -4.00 -30.07 7.42
CA ASN A 47 -4.98 -29.31 6.63
C ASN A 47 -4.95 -29.67 5.13
N ARG A 48 -4.41 -30.84 4.76
CA ARG A 48 -4.34 -31.26 3.35
C ARG A 48 -5.73 -31.30 2.73
N GLY A 49 -5.87 -30.68 1.56
CA GLY A 49 -7.12 -30.60 0.81
C GLY A 49 -7.91 -29.32 1.05
N GLU A 50 -7.51 -28.50 2.02
CA GLU A 50 -8.09 -27.18 2.25
C GLU A 50 -7.56 -26.14 1.26
N GLN A 51 -8.40 -25.12 1.01
CA GLN A 51 -8.07 -23.95 0.22
C GLN A 51 -7.96 -22.75 1.16
N LEU A 52 -6.79 -22.12 1.24
CA LEU A 52 -6.59 -20.94 2.08
C LEU A 52 -6.83 -19.67 1.26
N GLU A 53 -7.78 -18.86 1.71
CA GLU A 53 -8.04 -17.53 1.16
C GLU A 53 -7.25 -16.47 1.93
N HIS A 54 -6.57 -15.58 1.20
CA HIS A 54 -5.75 -14.52 1.74
C HIS A 54 -6.23 -13.15 1.29
N GLU A 55 -6.51 -12.31 2.28
CA GLU A 55 -6.89 -10.91 2.13
C GLU A 55 -5.72 -10.00 2.52
N PHE A 56 -5.66 -8.78 1.95
CA PHE A 56 -4.64 -7.76 2.26
C PHE A 56 -3.18 -8.21 2.04
N VAL A 57 -2.92 -9.04 1.03
CA VAL A 57 -1.55 -9.50 0.71
C VAL A 57 -0.78 -8.39 0.03
N VAL A 58 0.40 -8.00 0.53
CA VAL A 58 1.27 -7.04 -0.16
C VAL A 58 1.89 -7.70 -1.39
N LEU A 59 1.48 -7.27 -2.58
CA LEU A 59 1.96 -7.79 -3.85
C LEU A 59 3.12 -6.96 -4.43
N GLY A 60 3.20 -5.69 -4.05
CA GLY A 60 4.25 -4.77 -4.49
C GLY A 60 4.42 -3.64 -3.48
N PHE A 61 5.65 -3.15 -3.31
CA PHE A 61 5.97 -2.13 -2.31
C PHE A 61 7.08 -1.19 -2.79
N VAL A 62 6.90 0.10 -2.53
CA VAL A 62 7.92 1.13 -2.76
C VAL A 62 7.86 2.20 -1.67
N SER A 63 8.97 2.90 -1.44
CA SER A 63 9.00 4.04 -0.52
C SER A 63 9.80 5.21 -1.07
N TYR A 64 9.39 6.42 -0.69
CA TYR A 64 9.98 7.68 -1.12
C TYR A 64 10.22 8.60 0.06
N GLN A 65 11.42 9.16 0.15
CA GLN A 65 11.70 10.26 1.08
C GLN A 65 11.15 11.57 0.51
N GLY A 66 10.62 12.43 1.38
CA GLY A 66 10.12 13.74 0.96
C GLY A 66 9.58 14.58 2.11
N ASN A 67 9.09 15.76 1.75
CA ASN A 67 8.66 16.78 2.71
C ASN A 67 7.17 17.09 2.57
N GLY A 68 6.33 16.05 2.48
CA GLY A 68 4.86 16.20 2.42
C GLY A 68 4.25 16.16 1.03
N ARG A 69 5.05 16.04 -0.04
CA ARG A 69 4.59 15.84 -1.42
C ARG A 69 5.45 14.80 -2.11
N TRP A 70 4.82 13.89 -2.84
CA TRP A 70 5.47 12.80 -3.55
C TRP A 70 4.78 12.54 -4.88
N GLN A 71 5.58 12.09 -5.84
CA GLN A 71 5.12 11.52 -7.11
C GLN A 71 6.04 10.36 -7.46
N GLY A 72 5.48 9.30 -8.01
CA GLY A 72 6.24 8.13 -8.39
C GLY A 72 5.42 7.16 -9.22
N THR A 73 6.07 6.09 -9.66
CA THR A 73 5.42 4.96 -10.31
C THR A 73 4.86 4.01 -9.24
N LEU A 74 3.79 3.30 -9.57
CA LEU A 74 3.36 2.18 -8.73
C LEU A 74 4.41 1.07 -8.76
N PRO A 75 4.61 0.32 -7.65
CA PRO A 75 5.51 -0.81 -7.66
C PRO A 75 4.95 -1.93 -8.54
N GLU A 76 5.82 -2.73 -9.11
CA GLU A 76 5.42 -3.97 -9.77
C GLU A 76 4.72 -4.90 -8.77
N ALA A 77 3.67 -5.58 -9.22
CA ALA A 77 2.88 -6.52 -8.43
C ALA A 77 2.79 -7.86 -9.17
N PRO A 78 3.76 -8.76 -9.01
CA PRO A 78 3.89 -9.96 -9.84
C PRO A 78 2.70 -10.93 -9.78
N LEU A 79 2.04 -11.03 -8.62
CA LEU A 79 0.88 -11.92 -8.41
C LEU A 79 -0.46 -11.19 -8.61
N ARG A 80 -0.47 -10.02 -9.26
CA ARG A 80 -1.69 -9.22 -9.40
C ARG A 80 -2.80 -9.94 -10.16
N GLU A 81 -2.45 -10.81 -11.09
CA GLU A 81 -3.38 -11.58 -11.91
C GLU A 81 -3.98 -12.77 -11.14
N GLU A 82 -3.38 -13.15 -10.01
CA GLU A 82 -3.88 -14.19 -9.11
C GLU A 82 -4.86 -13.63 -8.08
N ALA A 83 -4.90 -12.30 -7.91
CA ALA A 83 -5.81 -11.63 -6.99
C ALA A 83 -7.17 -11.40 -7.67
N THR A 84 -8.25 -11.73 -6.96
CA THR A 84 -9.62 -11.40 -7.40
C THR A 84 -9.85 -9.89 -7.44
N ARG A 85 -9.15 -9.13 -6.58
CA ARG A 85 -9.22 -7.67 -6.55
C ARG A 85 -7.91 -7.07 -6.09
N LEU A 86 -7.62 -5.87 -6.60
CA LEU A 86 -6.48 -5.06 -6.17
C LEU A 86 -6.92 -3.86 -5.33
N GLY A 87 -6.11 -3.53 -4.34
CA GLY A 87 -6.18 -2.30 -3.58
C GLY A 87 -4.82 -1.62 -3.50
N ILE A 88 -4.83 -0.41 -2.96
CA ILE A 88 -3.62 0.35 -2.65
C ILE A 88 -3.71 0.86 -1.22
N ALA A 89 -2.58 0.81 -0.52
CA ALA A 89 -2.39 1.48 0.75
C ALA A 89 -1.16 2.39 0.65
N ALA A 90 -1.30 3.61 1.15
CA ALA A 90 -0.21 4.55 1.27
C ALA A 90 -0.19 5.15 2.67
N TRP A 91 0.99 5.27 3.27
CA TRP A 91 1.14 5.89 4.58
C TRP A 91 2.42 6.70 4.69
N VAL A 92 2.37 7.75 5.49
CA VAL A 92 3.50 8.62 5.77
C VAL A 92 4.00 8.34 7.18
N SER A 93 5.29 8.09 7.34
CA SER A 93 5.96 8.00 8.65
C SER A 93 6.99 9.11 8.83
N GLY A 94 7.23 9.47 10.10
CA GLY A 94 8.31 10.37 10.49
C GLY A 94 9.64 9.62 10.64
N SER A 95 10.56 10.19 11.43
CA SER A 95 11.84 9.55 11.79
C SER A 95 11.66 8.23 12.54
N ASP A 96 10.62 8.12 13.36
CA ASP A 96 10.16 6.85 13.92
C ASP A 96 9.23 6.15 12.90
N ALA A 97 9.83 5.26 12.11
CA ALA A 97 9.14 4.57 11.02
C ALA A 97 8.05 3.58 11.51
N GLN A 98 8.00 3.24 12.80
CA GLN A 98 7.04 2.26 13.32
C GLN A 98 5.62 2.81 13.47
N ARG A 99 5.44 4.14 13.53
CA ARG A 99 4.12 4.77 13.69
C ARG A 99 3.78 5.64 12.49
N PRO A 100 2.82 5.21 11.65
CA PRO A 100 2.27 6.07 10.60
C PRO A 100 1.70 7.36 11.19
N LEU A 101 2.10 8.49 10.62
CA LEU A 101 1.52 9.80 10.90
C LEU A 101 0.12 9.92 10.28
N GLN A 102 -0.02 9.40 9.06
CA GLN A 102 -1.24 9.37 8.27
C GLN A 102 -1.22 8.18 7.32
N ALA A 103 -2.41 7.70 6.96
CA ALA A 103 -2.60 6.67 5.95
C ALA A 103 -3.81 6.98 5.08
N ALA A 104 -3.77 6.51 3.84
CA ALA A 104 -4.85 6.53 2.87
C ALA A 104 -4.86 5.19 2.14
N GLY A 105 -6.02 4.79 1.64
CA GLY A 105 -6.14 3.56 0.88
C GLY A 105 -7.44 3.51 0.11
N GLY A 106 -7.50 2.59 -0.85
CA GLY A 106 -8.65 2.43 -1.72
C GLY A 106 -8.49 1.25 -2.66
N TRP A 107 -9.53 1.02 -3.44
CA TRP A 107 -9.54 0.01 -4.48
C TRP A 107 -8.88 0.54 -5.75
N LEU A 108 -8.20 -0.34 -6.47
CA LEU A 108 -7.72 -0.06 -7.82
C LEU A 108 -8.74 -0.63 -8.80
N ASN A 109 -9.28 0.23 -9.67
CA ASN A 109 -10.24 -0.13 -10.72
C ASN A 109 -9.57 -0.11 -12.09
#